data_AF-A0A2J4PGB5-F1
#
_entry.id   AF-A0A2J4PGB5-F1
#
_cell.length_a   1.000
_cell.length_b   1.000
_cell.length_c   1.000
_cell.angle_alpha   90.00
_cell.angle_beta   90.00
_cell.angle_gamma   90.00
#
_symmetry.space_group_name_H-M   'P 1'
#
loop_
_entity.id
_entity.type
_entity.pdbx_description
1 polymer ?
#
loop_
_entity_poly.entity_id
_entity_poly.type
_entity_poly.pdbx_seq_one_letter_code
_entity_poly.pdbx_strand_id
1 'polypeptide(L)'
;FNNGAQSVGLFRTEMLYMDRPSAPSENELYNLFCQALEPANGRSIIIRTMDIGGDKPVAYLNIPAENNPFLGYRAVRIYEEYQALFRTQLRAILRASAHGALKIMIPMISSMEEILWVKEQLADAKQSLRSEHIPFDEKIPLGIMLEVPSVMFIIDQCCEEIDFFSIGSNDLTQYLLAVDRDNAKVTRHYNSLNPAFLRALDYAVQAVHRQGKWIGLCGELGAKGSVLPLLVGLGLDELSMSAPSIPATKARLAQLDSRACRQLLNQAMQCRTSLEVEHLLAQFRMTQHDAPLITPQCITLNSDWRSKEEVIKGMTDNLLL
;
A
#
# COMPACT_ATOMS: atom_id res chain seq x y z
N PHE A 1 -13.23 7.59 -5.07
CA PHE A 1 -13.33 7.01 -6.43
C PHE A 1 -13.28 8.04 -7.57
N ASN A 2 -13.70 9.31 -7.38
CA ASN A 2 -13.73 10.34 -8.43
C ASN A 2 -12.40 10.56 -9.17
N ASN A 3 -11.25 10.31 -8.54
CA ASN A 3 -9.92 10.35 -9.19
C ASN A 3 -9.57 9.08 -10.00
N GLY A 4 -10.56 8.27 -10.39
CA GLY A 4 -10.35 7.08 -11.22
C GLY A 4 -9.80 5.84 -10.51
N ALA A 5 -9.96 5.73 -9.19
CA ALA A 5 -9.57 4.53 -8.43
C ALA A 5 -10.36 3.29 -8.89
N GLN A 6 -9.69 2.14 -9.05
CA GLN A 6 -10.32 0.86 -9.41
C GLN A 6 -10.71 0.01 -8.20
N SER A 7 -10.03 0.22 -7.07
CA SER A 7 -10.27 -0.40 -5.76
C SER A 7 -9.77 0.55 -4.66
N VAL A 8 -10.01 0.21 -3.40
CA VAL A 8 -9.27 0.77 -2.26
C VAL A 8 -8.34 -0.31 -1.73
N GLY A 9 -7.05 -0.22 -2.06
CA GLY A 9 -6.05 -1.22 -1.64
C GLY A 9 -5.61 -1.12 -0.18
N LEU A 10 -6.01 -0.06 0.53
CA LEU A 10 -5.77 0.09 1.96
C LEU A 10 -6.79 1.05 2.60
N PHE A 11 -7.67 0.51 3.44
CA PHE A 11 -8.49 1.28 4.36
C PHE A 11 -7.87 1.17 5.77
N ARG A 12 -7.36 2.30 6.25
CA ARG A 12 -6.72 2.43 7.58
C ARG A 12 -7.80 2.56 8.66
N THR A 13 -7.77 1.69 9.66
CA THR A 13 -8.78 1.67 10.73
C THR A 13 -8.32 2.31 12.03
N GLU A 14 -7.03 2.66 12.15
CA GLU A 14 -6.45 3.15 13.41
C GLU A 14 -7.10 4.46 13.87
N MET A 15 -7.41 5.33 12.90
CA MET A 15 -8.12 6.60 13.13
C MET A 15 -9.51 6.40 13.77
N LEU A 16 -10.11 5.21 13.66
CA LEU A 16 -11.41 4.91 14.28
C LEU A 16 -11.32 4.68 15.80
N TYR A 17 -10.11 4.40 16.28
CA TYR A 17 -9.80 4.10 17.68
C TYR A 17 -9.12 5.26 18.40
N MET A 18 -8.44 6.14 17.66
CA MET A 18 -7.74 7.31 18.19
C MET A 18 -8.70 8.46 18.53
N ASP A 19 -8.22 9.42 19.34
CA ASP A 19 -8.91 10.67 19.70
C ASP A 19 -10.33 10.51 20.26
N ARG A 20 -10.56 9.44 21.03
CA ARG A 20 -11.86 9.14 21.64
C ARG A 20 -11.74 8.46 23.01
N PRO A 21 -12.76 8.57 23.88
CA PRO A 21 -12.68 8.07 25.26
C PRO A 21 -12.84 6.55 25.38
N SER A 22 -13.38 5.87 24.36
CA SER A 22 -13.63 4.43 24.37
C SER A 22 -13.54 3.83 22.97
N ALA A 23 -13.31 2.52 22.91
CA ALA A 23 -13.34 1.75 21.67
C ALA A 23 -14.68 1.92 20.91
N PRO A 24 -14.65 1.93 19.56
CA PRO A 24 -15.86 1.92 18.75
C PRO A 24 -16.65 0.63 18.95
N SER A 25 -17.98 0.73 18.95
CA SER A 25 -18.86 -0.44 18.98
C SER A 25 -18.88 -1.18 17.63
N GLU A 26 -19.33 -2.44 17.64
CA GLU A 26 -19.50 -3.23 16.40
C GLU A 26 -20.41 -2.53 15.39
N ASN A 27 -21.51 -1.92 15.86
CA ASN A 27 -22.46 -1.22 15.00
C ASN A 27 -21.88 0.06 14.40
N GLU A 28 -21.06 0.80 15.15
CA GLU A 28 -20.34 1.97 14.61
C GLU A 28 -19.39 1.56 13.48
N LEU A 29 -18.56 0.53 13.72
CA LEU A 29 -17.62 0.03 12.71
C LEU A 29 -18.36 -0.50 11.48
N TYR A 30 -19.41 -1.31 11.68
CA TYR A 30 -20.24 -1.85 10.61
C TYR A 30 -20.84 -0.74 9.74
N ASN A 31 -21.45 0.27 10.37
CA ASN A 31 -22.07 1.38 9.64
C ASN A 31 -21.02 2.16 8.83
N LEU A 32 -19.83 2.38 9.40
CA LEU A 32 -18.74 3.08 8.73
C LEU A 32 -18.20 2.30 7.52
N PHE A 33 -18.04 0.99 7.65
CA PHE A 33 -17.65 0.15 6.51
C PHE A 33 -18.72 0.10 5.42
N CYS A 34 -20.01 0.08 5.79
CA CYS A 34 -21.10 0.18 4.82
C CYS A 34 -21.10 1.54 4.09
N GLN A 35 -20.87 2.64 4.81
CA GLN A 35 -20.71 3.97 4.21
C GLN A 35 -19.51 4.04 3.26
N ALA A 36 -18.42 3.35 3.57
CA ALA A 36 -17.26 3.26 2.67
C ALA A 36 -17.55 2.47 1.38
N LEU A 37 -18.41 1.45 1.46
CA LEU A 37 -18.83 0.60 0.33
C LEU A 37 -19.76 1.32 -0.66
N GLU A 38 -20.61 2.25 -0.19
CA GLU A 38 -21.55 2.98 -1.02
C GLU A 38 -20.89 3.66 -2.25
N PRO A 39 -19.84 4.49 -2.11
CA PRO A 39 -19.15 5.09 -3.25
C PRO A 39 -18.26 4.10 -4.03
N ALA A 40 -18.05 2.88 -3.52
CA ALA A 40 -17.23 1.87 -4.20
C ALA A 40 -17.96 1.21 -5.37
N ASN A 41 -19.30 1.17 -5.35
CA ASN A 41 -20.15 0.69 -6.43
C ASN A 41 -19.67 -0.67 -7.01
N GLY A 42 -19.51 -1.66 -6.12
CA GLY A 42 -19.06 -3.02 -6.46
C GLY A 42 -17.54 -3.21 -6.53
N ARG A 43 -16.74 -2.13 -6.46
CA ARG A 43 -15.26 -2.24 -6.38
C ARG A 43 -14.82 -2.68 -4.99
N SER A 44 -13.71 -3.41 -4.92
CA SER A 44 -13.25 -3.96 -3.65
C SER A 44 -12.58 -2.93 -2.75
N ILE A 45 -12.74 -3.09 -1.44
CA ILE A 45 -12.02 -2.35 -0.39
C ILE A 45 -11.28 -3.34 0.51
N ILE A 46 -9.98 -3.11 0.71
CA ILE A 46 -9.15 -3.88 1.64
C ILE A 46 -9.15 -3.16 2.99
N ILE A 47 -9.83 -3.75 3.98
CA ILE A 47 -9.83 -3.25 5.36
C ILE A 47 -8.60 -3.80 6.07
N ARG A 48 -7.68 -2.91 6.46
CA ARG A 48 -6.60 -3.29 7.37
C ARG A 48 -7.12 -3.26 8.80
N THR A 49 -6.96 -4.36 9.52
CA THR A 49 -7.32 -4.41 10.93
C THR A 49 -6.43 -3.48 11.74
N MET A 50 -6.81 -3.22 12.99
CA MET A 50 -6.17 -2.18 13.80
C MET A 50 -4.64 -2.34 13.91
N ASP A 51 -3.88 -1.38 13.38
CA ASP A 51 -2.43 -1.26 13.54
C ASP A 51 -2.12 -0.18 14.59
N ILE A 52 -2.49 -0.48 15.84
CA ILE A 52 -2.36 0.41 17.01
C ILE A 52 -1.18 -0.05 17.86
N GLY A 53 -0.60 0.86 18.63
CA GLY A 53 0.63 0.66 19.38
C GLY A 53 1.79 1.34 18.68
N GLY A 54 2.94 1.39 19.34
CA GLY A 54 4.07 2.13 18.81
C GLY A 54 3.88 3.65 18.94
N ASP A 55 3.83 4.31 17.79
CA ASP A 55 3.68 5.76 17.59
C ASP A 55 2.21 6.26 17.63
N LYS A 56 1.24 5.35 17.74
CA LYS A 56 -0.20 5.66 17.68
C LYS A 56 -0.88 5.41 19.03
N PRO A 57 -0.87 6.39 19.96
CA PRO A 57 -1.39 6.20 21.30
C PRO A 57 -2.92 6.10 21.31
N VAL A 58 -3.44 5.16 22.10
CA VAL A 58 -4.88 5.02 22.37
C VAL A 58 -5.09 4.95 23.87
N ALA A 59 -5.57 6.07 24.44
CA ALA A 59 -5.54 6.31 25.88
C ALA A 59 -6.26 5.24 26.72
N TYR A 60 -7.38 4.69 26.23
CA TYR A 60 -8.18 3.70 26.94
C TYR A 60 -7.65 2.27 26.84
N LEU A 61 -6.63 2.01 26.01
CA LEU A 61 -5.99 0.70 25.91
C LEU A 61 -4.81 0.53 26.87
N ASN A 62 -4.43 1.57 27.64
CA ASN A 62 -3.34 1.50 28.64
C ASN A 62 -2.06 0.81 28.14
N ILE A 63 -1.73 0.94 26.85
CA ILE A 63 -0.55 0.33 26.24
C ILE A 63 0.70 0.94 26.89
N PRO A 64 1.62 0.12 27.44
CA PRO A 64 2.79 0.63 28.13
C PRO A 64 3.73 1.35 27.16
N ALA A 65 4.44 2.36 27.67
CA ALA A 65 5.51 3.00 26.92
C ALA A 65 6.68 2.01 26.74
N GLU A 66 7.25 1.97 25.54
CA GLU A 66 8.37 1.10 25.20
C GLU A 66 9.59 1.92 24.76
N ASN A 67 10.78 1.36 24.98
CA ASN A 67 12.01 1.99 24.49
C ASN A 67 12.10 1.95 22.95
N ASN A 68 11.50 0.93 22.31
CA ASN A 68 11.52 0.75 20.86
C ASN A 68 10.10 0.44 20.35
N PRO A 69 9.20 1.43 20.29
CA PRO A 69 7.78 1.20 20.00
C PRO A 69 7.52 0.55 18.62
N PHE A 70 8.41 0.79 17.64
CA PHE A 70 8.35 0.13 16.33
C PHE A 70 8.73 -1.35 16.36
N LEU A 71 9.52 -1.81 17.34
CA LEU A 71 9.88 -3.23 17.47
C LEU A 71 9.01 -3.97 18.50
N GLY A 72 8.06 -3.27 19.12
CA GLY A 72 7.40 -3.69 20.34
C GLY A 72 5.96 -4.15 20.17
N TYR A 73 5.15 -3.76 21.15
CA TYR A 73 3.79 -4.20 21.40
C TYR A 73 2.76 -3.41 20.56
N ARG A 74 2.54 -3.86 19.33
CA ARG A 74 1.64 -3.21 18.36
C ARG A 74 0.96 -4.19 17.41
N ALA A 75 -0.12 -3.74 16.78
CA ALA A 75 -0.83 -4.43 15.70
C ALA A 75 -1.21 -5.87 16.09
N VAL A 76 -0.97 -6.88 15.26
CA VAL A 76 -1.37 -8.28 15.54
C VAL A 76 -0.92 -8.78 16.91
N ARG A 77 0.20 -8.28 17.43
CA ARG A 77 0.79 -8.70 18.71
C ARG A 77 -0.05 -8.30 19.93
N ILE A 78 -0.91 -7.28 19.81
CA ILE A 78 -1.81 -6.90 20.91
C ILE A 78 -3.14 -7.66 20.83
N TYR A 79 -3.42 -8.37 19.74
CA TYR A 79 -4.76 -8.90 19.49
C TYR A 79 -5.17 -9.96 20.51
N GLU A 80 -4.24 -10.72 21.07
CA GLU A 80 -4.53 -11.73 22.09
C GLU A 80 -5.02 -11.08 23.40
N GLU A 81 -4.33 -10.06 23.90
CA GLU A 81 -4.76 -9.33 25.11
C GLU A 81 -6.07 -8.56 24.87
N TYR A 82 -6.23 -7.99 23.68
CA TYR A 82 -7.41 -7.21 23.28
C TYR A 82 -8.35 -8.00 22.36
N GLN A 83 -8.51 -9.30 22.59
CA GLN A 83 -9.27 -10.22 21.73
C GLN A 83 -10.72 -9.76 21.51
N ALA A 84 -11.37 -9.21 22.54
CA ALA A 84 -12.72 -8.67 22.42
C ALA A 84 -12.81 -7.50 21.40
N LEU A 85 -11.80 -6.64 21.37
CA LEU A 85 -11.70 -5.53 20.42
C LEU A 85 -11.48 -6.04 19.00
N PHE A 86 -10.57 -7.01 18.84
CA PHE A 86 -10.29 -7.63 17.56
C PHE A 86 -11.52 -8.36 17.00
N ARG A 87 -12.20 -9.16 17.83
CA ARG A 87 -13.45 -9.86 17.47
C ARG A 87 -14.56 -8.90 17.07
N THR A 88 -14.69 -7.77 17.78
CA THR A 88 -15.64 -6.69 17.43
C THR A 88 -15.35 -6.15 16.03
N GLN A 89 -14.07 -5.90 15.71
CA GLN A 89 -13.68 -5.43 14.39
C GLN A 89 -13.94 -6.48 13.30
N LEU A 90 -13.56 -7.75 13.52
CA LEU A 90 -13.80 -8.84 12.57
C LEU A 90 -15.29 -9.00 12.26
N ARG A 91 -16.14 -9.02 13.30
CA ARG A 91 -17.59 -9.13 13.13
C ARG A 91 -18.15 -7.95 12.34
N ALA A 92 -17.72 -6.73 12.63
CA ALA A 92 -18.14 -5.56 11.87
C ALA A 92 -17.76 -5.62 10.40
N ILE A 93 -16.53 -6.05 10.07
CA ILE A 93 -16.08 -6.23 8.67
C ILE A 93 -16.89 -7.32 7.97
N LEU A 94 -17.09 -8.47 8.62
CA LEU A 94 -17.89 -9.58 8.09
C LEU A 94 -19.34 -9.14 7.82
N ARG A 95 -19.98 -8.47 8.77
CA ARG A 95 -21.33 -7.93 8.55
C ARG A 95 -21.39 -6.99 7.36
N ALA A 96 -20.41 -6.10 7.24
CA ALA A 96 -20.37 -5.14 6.13
C ALA A 96 -20.12 -5.81 4.77
N SER A 97 -19.45 -6.98 4.74
CA SER A 97 -19.18 -7.69 3.48
C SER A 97 -20.42 -8.28 2.82
N ALA A 98 -21.56 -8.36 3.53
CA ALA A 98 -22.86 -8.65 2.92
C ALA A 98 -23.32 -7.56 1.92
N HIS A 99 -22.75 -6.35 2.00
CA HIS A 99 -23.16 -5.19 1.22
C HIS A 99 -22.19 -4.83 0.09
N GLY A 100 -21.07 -5.54 -0.04
CA GLY A 100 -20.08 -5.27 -1.09
C GLY A 100 -18.77 -6.02 -0.90
N ALA A 101 -17.87 -5.86 -1.87
CA ALA A 101 -16.61 -6.58 -1.90
C ALA A 101 -15.61 -6.02 -0.87
N LEU A 102 -15.50 -6.68 0.28
CA LEU A 102 -14.46 -6.41 1.26
C LEU A 102 -13.37 -7.48 1.22
N LYS A 103 -12.16 -7.11 1.63
CA LYS A 103 -11.06 -8.03 1.95
C LYS A 103 -10.51 -7.64 3.32
N ILE A 104 -10.03 -8.62 4.09
CA ILE A 104 -9.39 -8.39 5.40
C ILE A 104 -7.88 -8.45 5.20
N MET A 105 -7.15 -7.52 5.79
CA MET A 105 -5.70 -7.53 5.79
C MET A 105 -5.14 -7.33 7.20
N ILE A 106 -4.26 -8.24 7.63
CA ILE A 106 -3.64 -8.16 8.96
C ILE A 106 -2.26 -7.48 8.90
N PRO A 107 -2.01 -6.43 9.70
CA PRO A 107 -0.70 -5.79 9.84
C PRO A 107 0.26 -6.57 10.76
N MET A 108 1.56 -6.35 10.57
CA MET A 108 2.67 -6.76 11.43
C MET A 108 2.81 -8.26 11.66
N ILE A 109 2.26 -9.08 10.76
CA ILE A 109 2.52 -10.52 10.74
C ILE A 109 4.02 -10.75 10.57
N SER A 110 4.55 -11.65 11.38
CA SER A 110 5.96 -12.01 11.49
C SER A 110 6.18 -13.53 11.56
N SER A 111 5.16 -14.32 11.90
CA SER A 111 5.23 -15.78 11.96
C SER A 111 3.97 -16.48 11.44
N MET A 112 4.04 -17.81 11.28
CA MET A 112 2.90 -18.62 10.84
C MET A 112 1.84 -18.77 11.92
N GLU A 113 2.27 -18.86 13.17
CA GLU A 113 1.40 -18.99 14.34
C GLU A 113 0.41 -17.81 14.43
N GLU A 114 0.87 -16.59 14.13
CA GLU A 114 0.01 -15.41 14.09
C GLU A 114 -1.07 -15.52 12.99
N ILE A 115 -0.73 -16.07 11.82
CA ILE A 115 -1.69 -16.30 10.72
C ILE A 115 -2.74 -17.34 11.14
N LEU A 116 -2.29 -18.47 11.70
CA LEU A 116 -3.17 -19.55 12.14
C LEU A 116 -4.12 -19.08 13.24
N TRP A 117 -3.61 -18.32 14.21
CA TRP A 117 -4.43 -17.73 15.28
C TRP A 117 -5.46 -16.75 14.72
N VAL A 118 -5.08 -15.86 13.79
CA VAL A 118 -6.04 -14.96 13.12
C VAL A 118 -7.14 -15.75 12.41
N LYS A 119 -6.79 -16.85 11.72
CA LYS A 119 -7.77 -17.67 11.01
C LYS A 119 -8.75 -18.33 11.96
N GLU A 120 -8.30 -18.78 13.12
CA GLU A 120 -9.17 -19.28 14.19
C GLU A 120 -10.14 -18.19 14.65
N GLN A 121 -9.64 -16.99 14.97
CA GLN A 121 -10.48 -15.86 15.39
C GLN A 121 -11.49 -15.44 14.31
N LEU A 122 -11.10 -15.48 13.04
CA LEU A 122 -11.98 -15.22 11.91
C LEU A 122 -13.07 -16.30 11.79
N ALA A 123 -12.71 -17.57 11.96
CA ALA A 123 -13.66 -18.69 11.94
C ALA A 123 -14.69 -18.57 13.08
N ASP A 124 -14.24 -18.22 14.29
CA ASP A 124 -15.12 -17.98 15.44
C ASP A 124 -16.07 -16.80 15.21
N ALA A 125 -15.57 -15.70 14.64
CA ALA A 125 -16.41 -14.56 14.29
C ALA A 125 -17.47 -14.93 13.24
N LYS A 126 -17.11 -15.68 12.20
CA LYS A 126 -18.05 -16.23 11.21
C LYS A 126 -19.09 -17.13 11.88
N GLN A 127 -18.67 -18.06 12.75
CA GLN A 127 -19.59 -18.98 13.43
C GLN A 127 -20.57 -18.26 14.36
N SER A 128 -20.12 -17.22 15.06
CA SER A 128 -20.97 -16.36 15.88
C SER A 128 -22.07 -15.70 15.03
N LEU A 129 -21.69 -15.09 13.88
CA LEU A 129 -22.65 -14.46 12.98
C LEU A 129 -23.64 -15.46 12.36
N ARG A 130 -23.19 -16.67 12.00
CA ARG A 130 -24.08 -17.75 11.53
C ARG A 130 -25.12 -18.12 12.58
N SER A 131 -24.70 -18.26 13.83
CA SER A 131 -25.57 -18.61 14.95
C SER A 131 -26.62 -17.52 15.21
N GLU A 132 -26.24 -16.26 15.00
CA GLU A 132 -27.11 -15.08 15.08
C GLU A 132 -27.93 -14.84 13.79
N HIS A 133 -27.77 -15.68 12.76
CA HIS A 133 -28.42 -15.53 11.44
C HIS A 133 -28.12 -14.19 10.75
N ILE A 134 -26.94 -13.63 10.98
CA ILE A 134 -26.49 -12.38 10.37
C ILE A 134 -25.71 -12.70 9.08
N PRO A 135 -26.10 -12.15 7.91
CA PRO A 135 -25.42 -12.43 6.65
C PRO A 135 -24.02 -11.81 6.58
N PHE A 136 -23.12 -12.49 5.87
CA PHE A 136 -21.77 -12.02 5.53
C PHE A 136 -21.24 -12.79 4.30
N ASP A 137 -20.18 -12.31 3.69
CA ASP A 137 -19.46 -13.06 2.64
C ASP A 137 -18.61 -14.19 3.23
N GLU A 138 -19.08 -15.43 3.04
CA GLU A 138 -18.38 -16.65 3.48
C GLU A 138 -16.97 -16.80 2.90
N LYS A 139 -16.74 -16.24 1.71
CA LYS A 139 -15.49 -16.33 0.95
C LYS A 139 -14.67 -15.04 1.00
N ILE A 140 -14.94 -14.17 1.98
CA ILE A 140 -14.18 -12.93 2.16
C ILE A 140 -12.67 -13.23 2.17
N PRO A 141 -11.88 -12.61 1.26
CA PRO A 141 -10.46 -12.87 1.18
C PRO A 141 -9.71 -12.36 2.42
N LEU A 142 -8.79 -13.17 2.91
CA LEU A 142 -7.86 -12.82 3.99
C LEU A 142 -6.46 -12.64 3.40
N GLY A 143 -5.82 -11.52 3.68
CA GLY A 143 -4.44 -11.26 3.31
C GLY A 143 -3.63 -10.72 4.48
N ILE A 144 -2.34 -10.54 4.25
CA ILE A 144 -1.43 -9.93 5.21
C ILE A 144 -0.67 -8.77 4.60
N MET A 145 -0.29 -7.84 5.45
CA MET A 145 0.66 -6.80 5.09
C MET A 145 2.09 -7.39 5.15
N LEU A 146 2.79 -7.41 4.02
CA LEU A 146 4.19 -7.80 3.97
C LEU A 146 5.04 -6.61 4.41
N GLU A 147 5.28 -6.52 5.71
CA GLU A 147 6.07 -5.44 6.31
C GLU A 147 7.16 -5.91 7.27
N VAL A 148 7.07 -7.13 7.82
CA VAL A 148 8.14 -7.71 8.64
C VAL A 148 9.02 -8.64 7.78
N PRO A 149 10.35 -8.45 7.74
CA PRO A 149 11.23 -9.24 6.86
C PRO A 149 11.18 -10.76 7.07
N SER A 150 10.85 -11.25 8.28
CA SER A 150 10.74 -12.69 8.55
C SER A 150 9.75 -13.39 7.62
N VAL A 151 8.64 -12.71 7.27
CA VAL A 151 7.59 -13.25 6.39
C VAL A 151 8.14 -13.59 5.00
N MET A 152 9.14 -12.86 4.51
CA MET A 152 9.76 -13.15 3.21
C MET A 152 10.30 -14.58 3.15
N PHE A 153 10.81 -15.11 4.26
CA PHE A 153 11.39 -16.45 4.31
C PHE A 153 10.37 -17.58 4.45
N ILE A 154 9.08 -17.24 4.61
CA ILE A 154 7.98 -18.20 4.79
C ILE A 154 6.79 -17.90 3.88
N ILE A 155 6.99 -17.14 2.78
CA ILE A 155 5.91 -16.76 1.85
C ILE A 155 5.17 -17.98 1.32
N ASP A 156 5.90 -19.05 0.98
CA ASP A 156 5.33 -20.31 0.50
C ASP A 156 4.33 -20.90 1.49
N GLN A 157 4.72 -21.00 2.76
CA GLN A 157 3.84 -21.46 3.83
C GLN A 157 2.67 -20.49 4.07
N CYS A 158 2.90 -19.18 4.01
CA CYS A 158 1.83 -18.18 4.18
C CYS A 158 0.77 -18.32 3.08
N CYS A 159 1.18 -18.58 1.84
CA CYS A 159 0.28 -18.72 0.69
C CYS A 159 -0.69 -19.90 0.80
N GLU A 160 -0.38 -20.92 1.61
CA GLU A 160 -1.30 -22.02 1.91
C GLU A 160 -2.49 -21.53 2.74
N GLU A 161 -2.27 -20.52 3.57
CA GLU A 161 -3.23 -20.07 4.58
C GLU A 161 -4.00 -18.80 4.18
N ILE A 162 -3.44 -17.96 3.31
CA ILE A 162 -4.00 -16.64 2.94
C ILE A 162 -4.19 -16.48 1.42
N ASP A 163 -4.94 -15.46 1.03
CA ASP A 163 -5.34 -15.19 -0.36
C ASP A 163 -4.44 -14.16 -1.08
N PHE A 164 -3.83 -13.23 -0.34
CA PHE A 164 -3.04 -12.15 -0.94
C PHE A 164 -2.07 -11.47 0.03
N PHE A 165 -1.17 -10.68 -0.55
CA PHE A 165 -0.22 -9.85 0.19
C PHE A 165 -0.37 -8.38 -0.23
N SER A 166 -0.05 -7.46 0.68
CA SER A 166 0.20 -6.06 0.33
C SER A 166 1.47 -5.58 0.99
N ILE A 167 2.43 -5.11 0.21
CA ILE A 167 3.70 -4.59 0.73
C ILE A 167 3.43 -3.30 1.48
N GLY A 168 3.70 -3.31 2.78
CA GLY A 168 3.77 -2.11 3.62
C GLY A 168 5.15 -1.49 3.46
N SER A 169 5.36 -0.74 2.37
CA SER A 169 6.72 -0.33 1.96
C SER A 169 7.49 0.42 3.04
N ASN A 170 6.76 1.16 3.88
CA ASN A 170 7.40 2.02 4.86
C ASN A 170 8.03 1.23 6.00
N ASP A 171 7.24 0.36 6.62
CA ASP A 171 7.69 -0.45 7.76
C ASP A 171 8.68 -1.52 7.27
N LEU A 172 8.47 -2.08 6.07
CA LEU A 172 9.43 -2.99 5.45
C LEU A 172 10.80 -2.32 5.20
N THR A 173 10.83 -1.09 4.68
CA THR A 173 12.09 -0.35 4.49
C THR A 173 12.77 -0.11 5.84
N GLN A 174 12.00 0.31 6.85
CA GLN A 174 12.50 0.58 8.20
C GLN A 174 13.13 -0.65 8.84
N TYR A 175 12.45 -1.80 8.85
CA TYR A 175 12.98 -3.01 9.48
C TYR A 175 14.10 -3.65 8.66
N LEU A 176 14.01 -3.65 7.32
CA LEU A 176 15.06 -4.24 6.48
C LEU A 176 16.38 -3.46 6.57
N LEU A 177 16.30 -2.13 6.70
CA LEU A 177 17.48 -1.26 6.80
C LEU A 177 17.87 -0.95 8.25
N ALA A 178 17.05 -1.33 9.23
CA ALA A 178 17.17 -0.95 10.63
C ALA A 178 17.28 0.57 10.84
N VAL A 179 16.40 1.33 10.17
CA VAL A 179 16.38 2.81 10.22
C VAL A 179 14.99 3.30 10.60
N ASP A 180 14.89 3.97 11.74
CA ASP A 180 13.70 4.71 12.13
C ASP A 180 13.47 5.91 11.19
N ARG A 181 12.34 5.89 10.49
CA ARG A 181 11.97 6.96 9.53
C ARG A 181 11.73 8.31 10.18
N ASP A 182 11.31 8.31 11.45
CA ASP A 182 10.96 9.52 12.22
C ASP A 182 12.17 10.10 12.96
N ASN A 183 13.31 9.40 12.94
CA ASN A 183 14.55 9.86 13.53
C ASN A 183 15.38 10.68 12.54
N ALA A 184 15.34 12.00 12.70
CA ALA A 184 16.05 12.96 11.84
C ALA A 184 17.57 12.72 11.69
N LYS A 185 18.22 12.07 12.66
CA LYS A 185 19.67 11.78 12.59
C LYS A 185 20.01 10.65 11.62
N VAL A 186 19.07 9.74 11.37
CA VAL A 186 19.29 8.54 10.56
C VAL A 186 18.38 8.46 9.34
N THR A 187 17.37 9.31 9.21
CA THR A 187 16.41 9.32 8.09
C THR A 187 17.07 9.36 6.71
N ARG A 188 18.30 9.91 6.58
CA ARG A 188 19.10 9.84 5.34
C ARG A 188 19.42 8.42 4.86
N HIS A 189 19.39 7.44 5.77
CA HIS A 189 19.64 6.02 5.50
C HIS A 189 18.34 5.27 5.14
N TYR A 190 17.17 5.88 5.39
CA TYR A 190 15.89 5.36 4.96
C TYR A 190 15.74 5.62 3.45
N ASN A 191 16.06 4.61 2.64
CA ASN A 191 16.06 4.75 1.19
C ASN A 191 15.47 3.51 0.49
N SER A 192 14.24 3.66 -0.02
CA SER A 192 13.53 2.61 -0.77
C SER A 192 14.11 2.33 -2.17
N LEU A 193 15.19 3.00 -2.57
CA LEU A 193 16.00 2.67 -3.76
C LEU A 193 17.24 1.85 -3.42
N ASN A 194 17.41 1.45 -2.15
CA ASN A 194 18.50 0.57 -1.77
C ASN A 194 18.41 -0.76 -2.56
N PRO A 195 19.49 -1.21 -3.22
CA PRO A 195 19.48 -2.45 -4.01
C PRO A 195 19.05 -3.70 -3.21
N ALA A 196 19.35 -3.77 -1.91
CA ALA A 196 18.89 -4.87 -1.05
C ALA A 196 17.37 -4.85 -0.88
N PHE A 197 16.78 -3.67 -0.73
CA PHE A 197 15.32 -3.51 -0.67
C PHE A 197 14.67 -3.89 -2.00
N LEU A 198 15.21 -3.44 -3.13
CA LEU A 198 14.68 -3.80 -4.46
C LEU A 198 14.75 -5.31 -4.71
N ARG A 199 15.86 -5.98 -4.31
CA ARG A 199 16.00 -7.44 -4.38
C ARG A 199 15.00 -8.16 -3.48
N ALA A 200 14.75 -7.62 -2.28
CA ALA A 200 13.77 -8.18 -1.36
C ALA A 200 12.35 -8.09 -1.92
N LEU A 201 11.99 -6.95 -2.54
CA LEU A 201 10.71 -6.80 -3.23
C LEU A 201 10.58 -7.76 -4.42
N ASP A 202 11.61 -7.87 -5.27
CA ASP A 202 11.58 -8.77 -6.42
C ASP A 202 11.41 -10.21 -5.99
N TYR A 203 12.18 -10.65 -4.99
CA TYR A 203 12.04 -11.98 -4.41
C TYR A 203 10.63 -12.24 -3.88
N ALA A 204 10.06 -11.29 -3.12
CA ALA A 204 8.73 -11.44 -2.55
C ALA A 204 7.66 -11.56 -3.63
N VAL A 205 7.68 -10.69 -4.65
CA VAL A 205 6.70 -10.72 -5.74
C VAL A 205 6.78 -12.04 -6.50
N GLN A 206 8.00 -12.46 -6.86
CA GLN A 206 8.21 -13.74 -7.55
C GLN A 206 7.77 -14.93 -6.68
N ALA A 207 8.02 -14.91 -5.37
CA ALA A 207 7.60 -15.97 -4.46
C ALA A 207 6.08 -16.09 -4.36
N VAL A 208 5.37 -14.96 -4.24
CA VAL A 208 3.90 -14.94 -4.19
C VAL A 208 3.29 -15.43 -5.51
N HIS A 209 3.81 -14.96 -6.65
CA HIS A 209 3.33 -15.38 -7.98
C HIS A 209 3.57 -16.85 -8.25
N ARG A 210 4.68 -17.44 -7.80
CA ARG A 210 4.95 -18.88 -7.91
C ARG A 210 3.88 -19.74 -7.21
N GLN A 211 3.23 -19.20 -6.16
CA GLN A 211 2.15 -19.85 -5.43
C GLN A 211 0.76 -19.54 -6.03
N GLY A 212 0.69 -18.84 -7.16
CA GLY A 212 -0.58 -18.47 -7.81
C GLY A 212 -1.39 -17.44 -7.04
N LYS A 213 -0.77 -16.72 -6.09
CA LYS A 213 -1.39 -15.63 -5.33
C LYS A 213 -0.99 -14.29 -5.95
N TRP A 214 -1.62 -13.20 -5.49
CA TRP A 214 -1.34 -11.84 -5.96
C TRP A 214 -0.79 -10.96 -4.83
N ILE A 215 -0.03 -9.94 -5.21
CA ILE A 215 0.65 -9.03 -4.30
C ILE A 215 0.49 -7.57 -4.76
N GLY A 216 -0.05 -6.76 -3.85
CA GLY A 216 -0.13 -5.32 -4.01
C GLY A 216 1.00 -4.58 -3.30
N LEU A 217 1.05 -3.27 -3.52
CA LEU A 217 1.84 -2.35 -2.71
C LEU A 217 0.94 -1.23 -2.20
N CYS A 218 1.04 -0.96 -0.90
CA CYS A 218 0.42 0.20 -0.29
C CYS A 218 1.46 1.03 0.48
N GLY A 219 1.22 2.33 0.56
CA GLY A 219 2.15 3.27 1.16
C GLY A 219 2.68 4.28 0.15
N GLU A 220 3.61 5.10 0.60
CA GLU A 220 4.03 6.29 -0.15
C GLU A 220 4.84 5.96 -1.39
N LEU A 221 5.50 4.79 -1.41
CA LEU A 221 6.30 4.37 -2.55
C LEU A 221 5.46 4.24 -3.82
N GLY A 222 4.21 3.78 -3.71
CA GLY A 222 3.28 3.67 -4.83
C GLY A 222 2.87 5.03 -5.42
N ALA A 223 2.95 6.11 -4.65
CA ALA A 223 2.65 7.47 -5.10
C ALA A 223 3.86 8.18 -5.72
N LYS A 224 5.08 7.67 -5.53
CA LYS A 224 6.31 8.28 -6.04
C LYS A 224 6.46 7.95 -7.53
N GLY A 225 5.96 8.84 -8.39
CA GLY A 225 6.08 8.68 -9.84
C GLY A 225 7.53 8.45 -10.31
N SER A 226 8.51 8.95 -9.55
CA SER A 226 9.93 8.76 -9.84
C SER A 226 10.39 7.30 -9.87
N VAL A 227 9.76 6.43 -9.08
CA VAL A 227 10.12 5.02 -8.94
C VAL A 227 9.15 4.08 -9.68
N LEU A 228 8.07 4.63 -10.25
CA LEU A 228 7.03 3.87 -10.94
C LEU A 228 7.60 2.84 -11.95
N PRO A 229 8.61 3.15 -12.78
CA PRO A 229 9.20 2.16 -13.68
C PRO A 229 9.76 0.92 -12.95
N LEU A 230 10.36 1.08 -11.77
CA LEU A 230 10.83 -0.07 -10.98
C LEU A 230 9.66 -0.88 -10.43
N LEU A 231 8.59 -0.21 -9.98
CA LEU A 231 7.37 -0.88 -9.49
C LEU A 231 6.67 -1.69 -10.59
N VAL A 232 6.65 -1.16 -11.81
CA VAL A 232 6.16 -1.90 -12.99
C VAL A 232 7.08 -3.07 -13.31
N GLY A 233 8.40 -2.88 -13.23
CA GLY A 233 9.39 -3.95 -13.44
C GLY A 233 9.33 -5.08 -12.40
N LEU A 234 8.86 -4.78 -11.19
CA LEU A 234 8.60 -5.80 -10.15
C LEU A 234 7.44 -6.71 -10.56
N GLY A 235 6.47 -6.17 -11.29
CA GLY A 235 5.27 -6.91 -11.70
C GLY A 235 4.17 -6.93 -10.64
N LEU A 236 4.04 -5.89 -9.82
CA LEU A 236 2.98 -5.79 -8.80
C LEU A 236 1.58 -5.85 -9.44
N ASP A 237 0.65 -6.55 -8.78
CA ASP A 237 -0.74 -6.72 -9.26
C ASP A 237 -1.62 -5.51 -8.90
N GLU A 238 -1.28 -4.80 -7.82
CA GLU A 238 -2.01 -3.63 -7.33
C GLU A 238 -1.05 -2.53 -6.84
N LEU A 239 -1.33 -1.28 -7.19
CA LEU A 239 -0.69 -0.09 -6.61
C LEU A 239 -1.74 0.77 -5.90
N SER A 240 -1.64 0.85 -4.58
CA SER A 240 -2.52 1.65 -3.72
C SER A 240 -1.81 2.93 -3.25
N MET A 241 -2.44 4.07 -3.49
CA MET A 241 -1.89 5.40 -3.20
C MET A 241 -2.98 6.40 -2.82
N SER A 242 -2.58 7.61 -2.41
CA SER A 242 -3.52 8.70 -2.16
C SER A 242 -4.32 9.04 -3.41
N ALA A 243 -5.61 9.33 -3.25
CA ALA A 243 -6.52 9.54 -4.37
C ALA A 243 -6.05 10.61 -5.38
N PRO A 244 -5.47 11.77 -4.96
CA PRO A 244 -4.99 12.78 -5.90
C PRO A 244 -3.84 12.31 -6.82
N SER A 245 -3.05 11.31 -6.41
CA SER A 245 -1.93 10.80 -7.21
C SER A 245 -2.35 9.84 -8.32
N ILE A 246 -3.57 9.27 -8.25
CA ILE A 246 -4.03 8.22 -9.17
C ILE A 246 -4.03 8.65 -10.64
N PRO A 247 -4.59 9.82 -11.03
CA PRO A 247 -4.66 10.20 -12.44
C PRO A 247 -3.28 10.34 -13.09
N ALA A 248 -2.36 11.03 -12.41
CA ALA A 248 -0.99 11.23 -12.89
C ALA A 248 -0.23 9.90 -12.99
N THR A 249 -0.37 9.01 -11.99
CA THR A 249 0.25 7.69 -12.03
C THR A 249 -0.31 6.84 -13.17
N LYS A 250 -1.62 6.87 -13.43
CA LYS A 250 -2.23 6.14 -14.56
C LYS A 250 -1.76 6.66 -15.91
N ALA A 251 -1.70 7.98 -16.09
CA ALA A 251 -1.21 8.59 -17.32
C ALA A 251 0.24 8.15 -17.61
N ARG A 252 1.09 8.15 -16.58
CA ARG A 252 2.47 7.68 -16.70
C ARG A 252 2.57 6.18 -16.93
N LEU A 253 1.76 5.38 -16.24
CA LEU A 253 1.72 3.92 -16.40
C LEU A 253 1.39 3.53 -17.84
N ALA A 254 0.49 4.26 -18.49
CA ALA A 254 0.10 4.01 -19.88
C ALA A 254 1.23 4.23 -20.91
N GLN A 255 2.32 4.92 -20.52
CA GLN A 255 3.47 5.20 -21.38
C GLN A 255 4.66 4.25 -21.12
N LEU A 256 4.56 3.38 -20.11
CA LEU A 256 5.64 2.49 -19.72
C LEU A 256 5.54 1.14 -20.46
N ASP A 257 6.65 0.72 -21.07
CA ASP A 257 6.80 -0.65 -21.54
C ASP A 257 7.24 -1.55 -20.38
N SER A 258 6.48 -2.61 -20.10
CA SER A 258 6.73 -3.48 -18.96
C SER A 258 8.03 -4.28 -19.09
N ARG A 259 8.44 -4.64 -20.31
CA ARG A 259 9.70 -5.37 -20.55
C ARG A 259 10.91 -4.47 -20.31
N ALA A 260 10.87 -3.23 -20.78
CA ALA A 260 11.87 -2.21 -20.51
C ALA A 260 11.97 -1.90 -19.01
N CYS A 261 10.82 -1.81 -18.32
CA CYS A 261 10.78 -1.66 -16.87
C CYS A 261 11.40 -2.86 -16.13
N ARG A 262 11.17 -4.09 -16.60
CA ARG A 262 11.81 -5.29 -16.04
C ARG A 262 13.33 -5.27 -16.24
N GLN A 263 13.80 -4.86 -17.42
CA GLN A 263 15.24 -4.71 -17.70
C GLN A 263 15.88 -3.65 -16.79
N LEU A 264 15.20 -2.51 -16.62
CA LEU A 264 15.62 -1.45 -15.71
C LEU A 264 15.74 -1.96 -14.27
N LEU A 265 14.74 -2.70 -13.77
CA LEU A 265 14.79 -3.28 -12.43
C LEU A 265 15.98 -4.25 -12.28
N ASN A 266 16.19 -5.13 -13.27
CA ASN A 266 17.32 -6.06 -13.25
C ASN A 266 18.67 -5.31 -13.15
N GLN A 267 18.83 -4.19 -13.86
CA GLN A 267 20.01 -3.33 -13.77
C GLN A 267 20.11 -2.64 -12.40
N ALA A 268 19.00 -2.08 -11.90
CA ALA A 268 18.94 -1.41 -10.59
C ALA A 268 19.33 -2.35 -9.44
N MET A 269 18.95 -3.63 -9.51
CA MET A 269 19.34 -4.61 -8.51
C MET A 269 20.84 -4.93 -8.55
N GLN A 270 21.54 -4.72 -9.67
CA GLN A 270 22.98 -4.91 -9.79
C GLN A 270 23.80 -3.68 -9.39
N CYS A 271 23.16 -2.52 -9.20
CA CYS A 271 23.80 -1.35 -8.63
C CYS A 271 24.34 -1.65 -7.22
N ARG A 272 25.42 -0.96 -6.87
CA ARG A 272 26.05 -1.07 -5.54
C ARG A 272 25.47 -0.07 -4.54
N THR A 273 24.90 1.02 -5.03
CA THR A 273 24.41 2.13 -4.20
C THR A 273 23.04 2.64 -4.68
N SER A 274 22.28 3.26 -3.79
CA SER A 274 21.01 3.91 -4.16
C SER A 274 21.22 5.06 -5.14
N LEU A 275 22.37 5.75 -5.09
CA LEU A 275 22.69 6.84 -6.02
C LEU A 275 22.87 6.34 -7.46
N GLU A 276 23.47 5.17 -7.65
CA GLU A 276 23.53 4.52 -8.96
C GLU A 276 22.14 4.18 -9.49
N VAL A 277 21.23 3.72 -8.62
CA VAL A 277 19.82 3.47 -8.98
C VAL A 277 19.11 4.76 -9.37
N GLU A 278 19.33 5.85 -8.64
CA GLU A 278 18.77 7.17 -8.97
C GLU A 278 19.27 7.67 -10.33
N HIS A 279 20.57 7.52 -10.62
CA HIS A 279 21.14 7.87 -11.91
C HIS A 279 20.53 7.04 -13.04
N LEU A 280 20.37 5.74 -12.82
CA LEU A 280 19.75 4.83 -13.78
C LEU A 280 18.28 5.21 -14.06
N LEU A 281 17.52 5.55 -13.02
CA LEU A 281 16.16 6.06 -13.15
C LEU A 281 16.10 7.38 -13.94
N ALA A 282 17.07 8.27 -13.75
CA ALA A 282 17.14 9.52 -14.50
C ALA A 282 17.42 9.27 -15.99
N GLN A 283 18.38 8.40 -16.32
CA GLN A 283 18.68 8.01 -17.69
C GLN A 283 17.47 7.38 -18.40
N PHE A 284 16.76 6.47 -17.72
CA PHE A 284 15.57 5.83 -18.27
C PHE A 284 14.47 6.83 -18.65
N ARG A 285 14.30 7.90 -17.87
CA ARG A 285 13.32 8.95 -18.20
C ARG A 285 13.73 9.75 -19.43
N MET A 286 15.01 10.08 -19.57
CA MET A 286 15.51 10.80 -20.73
C MET A 286 15.26 10.01 -22.01
N THR A 287 15.51 8.69 -22.00
CA THR A 287 15.25 7.83 -23.17
C THR A 287 13.78 7.65 -23.51
N GLN A 288 12.86 7.81 -22.54
CA GLN A 288 11.42 7.78 -22.81
C GLN A 288 10.87 9.14 -23.28
N HIS A 289 11.59 10.23 -23.01
CA HIS A 289 11.24 11.60 -23.41
C HIS A 289 12.04 12.05 -24.63
N ASP A 290 12.43 11.15 -25.53
CA ASP A 290 12.79 11.47 -26.92
C ASP A 290 11.57 12.00 -27.72
N ALA A 291 10.70 12.79 -27.07
CA ALA A 291 9.92 13.79 -27.76
C ALA A 291 10.93 14.85 -28.24
N PRO A 292 10.98 15.15 -29.54
CA PRO A 292 11.90 16.16 -30.04
C PRO A 292 11.64 17.48 -29.32
N LEU A 293 12.71 18.19 -28.97
CA LEU A 293 12.68 19.50 -28.30
C LEU A 293 11.75 20.51 -29.00
N ILE A 294 11.48 20.26 -30.29
CA ILE A 294 10.53 20.94 -31.14
C ILE A 294 9.60 19.88 -31.72
N THR A 295 8.35 19.87 -31.31
CA THR A 295 7.29 19.13 -32.00
C THR A 295 6.52 20.08 -32.93
N PRO A 296 5.72 19.59 -33.88
CA PRO A 296 4.80 20.44 -34.64
C PRO A 296 3.84 21.27 -33.77
N GLN A 297 3.60 20.86 -32.51
CA GLN A 297 2.80 21.64 -31.55
C GLN A 297 3.55 22.89 -31.02
N CYS A 298 4.89 22.89 -31.06
CA CYS A 298 5.71 24.06 -30.74
C CYS A 298 5.75 25.08 -31.88
N ILE A 299 5.17 24.78 -33.05
CA ILE A 299 5.19 25.65 -34.23
C ILE A 299 3.84 26.38 -34.33
N THR A 300 3.85 27.69 -34.11
CA THR A 300 2.68 28.54 -34.32
C THR A 300 2.86 29.38 -35.60
N LEU A 301 2.12 29.06 -36.66
CA LEU A 301 2.25 29.73 -37.97
C LEU A 301 1.28 30.91 -38.15
N ASN A 302 0.19 30.96 -37.38
CA ASN A 302 -0.90 31.93 -37.54
C ASN A 302 -1.27 32.63 -36.22
N SER A 303 -0.27 33.03 -35.42
CA SER A 303 -0.54 33.82 -34.20
C SER A 303 -0.80 35.28 -34.55
N ASP A 304 -1.84 35.84 -33.97
CA ASP A 304 -2.24 37.24 -34.05
C ASP A 304 -1.61 38.10 -32.93
N TRP A 305 -0.45 37.68 -32.40
CA TRP A 305 0.32 38.42 -31.40
C TRP A 305 0.89 39.71 -31.99
N ARG A 306 0.59 40.84 -31.34
CA ARG A 306 0.94 42.20 -31.78
C ARG A 306 1.94 42.90 -30.86
N SER A 307 2.30 42.29 -29.73
CA SER A 307 3.26 42.83 -28.78
C SER A 307 4.30 41.80 -28.33
N LYS A 308 5.44 42.30 -27.82
CA LYS A 308 6.51 41.45 -27.27
C LYS A 308 6.01 40.62 -26.09
N GLU A 309 5.16 41.21 -25.27
CA GLU A 309 4.55 40.59 -24.09
C GLU A 309 3.61 39.44 -24.49
N GLU A 310 2.83 39.60 -25.56
CA GLU A 310 1.95 38.55 -26.10
C GLU A 310 2.74 37.37 -26.68
N VAL A 311 3.85 37.65 -27.38
CA VAL A 311 4.75 36.60 -27.90
C VAL A 311 5.36 35.80 -26.76
N ILE A 312 5.90 36.48 -25.74
CA ILE A 312 6.53 35.80 -24.59
C ILE A 312 5.49 34.96 -23.85
N LYS A 313 4.31 35.52 -23.57
CA LYS A 313 3.23 34.79 -22.90
C LYS A 313 2.79 33.56 -23.71
N GLY A 314 2.46 33.73 -24.99
CA GLY A 314 2.00 32.65 -25.85
C GLY A 314 3.04 31.53 -26.05
N MET A 315 4.32 31.89 -26.18
CA MET A 315 5.41 30.92 -26.25
C MET A 315 5.64 30.19 -24.92
N THR A 316 5.49 30.87 -23.78
CA THR A 316 5.65 30.26 -22.45
C THR A 316 4.48 29.31 -22.14
N ASP A 317 3.26 29.70 -22.51
CA ASP A 317 2.06 28.87 -22.33
C ASP A 317 2.14 27.59 -23.19
N ASN A 318 2.76 27.65 -24.37
CA ASN A 318 3.01 26.49 -25.25
C ASN A 318 4.13 25.55 -24.77
N LEU A 319 4.97 25.97 -23.81
CA LEU A 319 6.06 25.15 -23.25
C LEU A 319 5.62 24.31 -22.04
N LEU A 320 4.41 24.53 -21.51
CA LEU A 320 3.87 23.89 -20.30
C LEU A 320 2.77 22.84 -20.57
N LEU A 321 2.54 22.48 -21.84
CA LEU A 321 1.66 21.41 -22.30
C LEU A 321 2.45 20.14 -22.61
#